data_AF-A0A7X4JLH6-F1
#
_entry.id   AF-A0A7X4JLH6-F1
#
_cell.length_a   1.000
_cell.length_b   1.000
_cell.length_c   1.000
_cell.angle_alpha   90.00
_cell.angle_beta   90.00
_cell.angle_gamma   90.00
#
_symmetry.space_group_name_H-M   'P 1'
#
loop_
_entity.id
_entity.type
_entity.pdbx_description
1 polymer ?
#
loop_
_entity_poly.entity_id
_entity_poly.type
_entity_poly.pdbx_seq_one_letter_code
_entity_poly.pdbx_strand_id
1 'polypeptide(L)'
;MGIETIFTTKKEHLRDLNPTDAEDFFRELLRAEVLRRGPENFKIDAPRTTNVSDGGIDATVDTKLPVTQSDIIAPGKNGYQIKSGKAFKPWQKSEIKKALFGDKTPPNRESLGACIQACLDADGTYILVCTGIHLSKSNVEKTCSHIEKYLKERCEYENPKVKVWSQADLINFLDEFPLLVLGLRGLLEGKFKSHWGWSKDAGMQVPFVPGESQEKLIAKIQNELRRDGPSDPLPVWGAPGIGKTRLVLEATKTDDLSPRVIYFHSASQFRDSILMGELLHGDNQLSAIVVIDGCDPHSRTFIPRNQNPQVKLVTISNDCDGVPGKVSGWEVLSLDNKQTREIIQEYGVPEFQADRHTDLCSGSPFVAHHVGKTLANFSGDASKVLSEDYIYQRFYIDFEKEKLSDSEVKLRQRVLRHIALFKQFGFEGDVSGEGVAIAEKVKEVDGSTTPMMFQEIVTDLKKSKILKGEFTLHITPKVLHIKLWKEWWDVYGRSLDLAGFIQDLPPKLSDWFYQMIKYAAESRKASEIA
;
A
#
# COMPACT_ATOMS: atom_id res chain seq x y z
N MET A 1 -1.23 21.48 -31.46
CA MET A 1 -1.89 20.26 -30.97
C MET A 1 -1.06 19.77 -29.81
N GLY A 2 -1.63 19.72 -28.58
CA GLY A 2 -0.90 19.18 -27.44
C GLY A 2 -0.57 17.71 -27.68
N ILE A 3 0.62 17.29 -27.28
CA ILE A 3 1.04 15.89 -27.34
C ILE A 3 0.15 15.11 -26.37
N GLU A 4 -0.57 14.10 -26.85
CA GLU A 4 -1.35 13.22 -26.01
C GLU A 4 -0.39 12.31 -25.22
N THR A 5 -0.44 12.39 -23.89
CA THR A 5 0.39 11.57 -22.99
C THR A 5 -0.48 10.60 -22.19
N ILE A 6 0.15 9.73 -21.39
CA ILE A 6 -0.57 8.85 -20.45
C ILE A 6 -1.28 9.65 -19.32
N PHE A 7 -0.96 10.93 -19.16
CA PHE A 7 -1.56 11.87 -18.20
C PHE A 7 -2.62 12.79 -18.84
N THR A 8 -2.96 12.60 -20.12
CA THR A 8 -4.06 13.34 -20.73
C THR A 8 -5.41 12.73 -20.35
N THR A 9 -6.29 13.54 -19.76
CA THR A 9 -7.69 13.15 -19.49
C THR A 9 -8.59 13.48 -20.66
N LYS A 10 -9.35 12.49 -21.15
CA LYS A 10 -10.39 12.69 -22.16
C LYS A 10 -11.77 12.71 -21.52
N LYS A 11 -12.75 13.30 -22.22
CA LYS A 11 -14.14 13.39 -21.75
C LYS A 11 -14.74 12.02 -21.50
N GLU A 12 -14.36 11.02 -22.28
CA GLU A 12 -14.82 9.63 -22.16
C GLU A 12 -14.45 9.03 -20.79
N HIS A 13 -13.25 9.31 -20.27
CA HIS A 13 -12.78 8.76 -18.99
C HIS A 13 -13.68 9.18 -17.81
N LEU A 14 -14.15 10.43 -17.79
CA LEU A 14 -15.09 10.92 -16.77
C LEU A 14 -16.53 10.46 -17.03
N ARG A 15 -16.89 10.33 -18.32
CA ARG A 15 -18.24 10.02 -18.77
C ARG A 15 -18.68 8.62 -18.40
N ASP A 16 -17.73 7.69 -18.42
CA ASP A 16 -17.99 6.27 -18.30
C ASP A 16 -17.93 5.82 -16.81
N LEU A 17 -17.66 6.75 -15.88
CA LEU A 17 -17.81 6.52 -14.43
C LEU A 17 -19.26 6.23 -14.06
N ASN A 18 -19.47 5.14 -13.33
CA ASN A 18 -20.75 4.88 -12.67
C ASN A 18 -20.96 5.86 -11.48
N PRO A 19 -22.15 5.95 -10.87
CA PRO A 19 -22.40 6.85 -9.74
C PRO A 19 -21.41 6.71 -8.59
N THR A 20 -21.13 5.49 -8.14
CA THR A 20 -20.18 5.21 -7.06
C THR A 20 -18.76 5.65 -7.43
N ASP A 21 -18.29 5.28 -8.62
CA ASP A 21 -16.94 5.62 -9.08
C ASP A 21 -16.77 7.14 -9.26
N ALA A 22 -17.83 7.85 -9.67
CA ALA A 22 -17.82 9.30 -9.81
C ALA A 22 -17.72 10.02 -8.46
N GLU A 23 -18.45 9.54 -7.45
CA GLU A 23 -18.36 10.06 -6.08
C GLU A 23 -16.97 9.82 -5.50
N ASP A 24 -16.45 8.59 -5.60
CA ASP A 24 -15.15 8.23 -5.06
C ASP A 24 -14.02 8.99 -5.76
N PHE A 25 -14.04 9.08 -7.10
CA PHE A 25 -13.10 9.87 -7.87
C PHE A 25 -13.07 11.34 -7.40
N PHE A 26 -14.24 11.96 -7.27
CA PHE A 26 -14.31 13.37 -6.93
C PHE A 26 -13.90 13.64 -5.47
N ARG A 27 -14.18 12.70 -4.55
CA ARG A 27 -13.68 12.76 -3.18
C ARG A 27 -12.15 12.73 -3.13
N GLU A 28 -11.51 11.90 -3.96
CA GLU A 28 -10.05 11.87 -4.07
C GLU A 28 -9.50 13.16 -4.70
N LEU A 29 -10.21 13.76 -5.66
CA LEU A 29 -9.87 15.09 -6.20
C LEU A 29 -9.94 16.19 -5.14
N LEU A 30 -11.01 16.24 -4.34
CA LEU A 30 -11.14 17.22 -3.25
C LEU A 30 -10.05 17.06 -2.20
N ARG A 31 -9.74 15.82 -1.83
CA ARG A 31 -8.61 15.53 -0.94
C ARG A 31 -7.32 16.06 -1.58
N ALA A 32 -7.00 15.65 -2.80
CA ALA A 32 -5.79 16.08 -3.48
C ALA A 32 -5.64 17.61 -3.53
N GLU A 33 -6.72 18.37 -3.76
CA GLU A 33 -6.68 19.83 -3.74
C GLU A 33 -6.46 20.41 -2.34
N VAL A 34 -7.19 19.95 -1.32
CA VAL A 34 -6.98 20.41 0.07
C VAL A 34 -5.52 20.25 0.47
N LEU A 35 -4.93 19.14 0.05
CA LEU A 35 -3.54 18.78 0.35
C LEU A 35 -2.55 19.68 -0.37
N ARG A 36 -2.82 19.97 -1.65
CA ARG A 36 -2.05 20.94 -2.43
C ARG A 36 -2.10 22.35 -1.82
N ARG A 37 -3.17 22.69 -1.09
CA ARG A 37 -3.40 24.03 -0.52
C ARG A 37 -3.07 24.17 0.99
N GLY A 38 -2.70 23.08 1.66
CA GLY A 38 -2.38 23.06 3.09
C GLY A 38 -3.57 22.60 3.95
N PRO A 39 -3.57 21.35 4.46
CA PRO A 39 -4.74 20.73 5.10
C PRO A 39 -5.21 21.43 6.38
N GLU A 40 -4.34 22.15 7.08
CA GLU A 40 -4.65 22.90 8.30
C GLU A 40 -5.73 23.97 8.12
N ASN A 41 -5.94 24.41 6.88
CA ASN A 41 -6.92 25.43 6.54
C ASN A 41 -8.28 24.85 6.12
N PHE A 42 -8.42 23.52 6.06
CA PHE A 42 -9.61 22.84 5.54
C PHE A 42 -10.15 21.81 6.53
N LYS A 43 -11.48 21.65 6.54
CA LYS A 43 -12.17 20.55 7.19
C LYS A 43 -13.03 19.86 6.14
N ILE A 44 -12.63 18.66 5.73
CA ILE A 44 -13.39 17.83 4.79
C ILE A 44 -14.30 16.89 5.58
N ASP A 45 -15.57 16.86 5.21
CA ASP A 45 -16.49 15.79 5.60
C ASP A 45 -17.04 15.14 4.32
N ALA A 46 -16.44 13.98 3.99
CA ALA A 46 -16.74 13.17 2.82
C ALA A 46 -16.85 11.69 3.26
N PRO A 47 -17.99 11.29 3.85
CA PRO A 47 -18.18 9.95 4.40
C PRO A 47 -18.10 8.90 3.28
N ARG A 48 -17.43 7.77 3.55
CA ARG A 48 -17.21 6.67 2.58
C ARG A 48 -18.37 5.66 2.50
N THR A 49 -19.48 5.89 3.20
CA THR A 49 -20.61 4.95 3.29
C THR A 49 -21.77 5.40 2.40
N THR A 50 -22.03 4.67 1.31
CA THR A 50 -23.05 4.93 0.29
C THR A 50 -24.50 4.55 0.68
N ASN A 51 -24.73 4.13 1.94
CA ASN A 51 -26.03 3.60 2.39
C ASN A 51 -26.81 4.52 3.34
N VAL A 52 -26.41 5.79 3.49
CA VAL A 52 -27.18 6.79 4.23
C VAL A 52 -27.75 7.78 3.23
N SER A 53 -29.01 8.22 3.37
CA SER A 53 -29.54 9.24 2.47
C SER A 53 -28.82 10.56 2.77
N ASP A 54 -27.86 10.94 1.93
CA ASP A 54 -26.92 12.04 2.16
C ASP A 54 -27.52 13.46 2.12
N GLY A 55 -28.85 13.58 2.24
CA GLY A 55 -29.55 14.85 2.27
C GLY A 55 -29.28 15.74 1.05
N GLY A 56 -28.79 15.16 -0.06
CA GLY A 56 -28.51 15.84 -1.31
C GLY A 56 -27.07 16.38 -1.48
N ILE A 57 -26.13 16.15 -0.56
CA ILE A 57 -24.71 16.53 -0.70
C ILE A 57 -23.82 15.32 -0.48
N ASP A 58 -22.93 15.02 -1.43
CA ASP A 58 -22.07 13.83 -1.43
C ASP A 58 -20.68 14.09 -0.79
N ALA A 59 -20.29 15.36 -0.65
CA ALA A 59 -19.09 15.80 0.07
C ALA A 59 -19.21 17.26 0.54
N THR A 60 -18.58 17.61 1.67
CA THR A 60 -18.46 18.99 2.14
C THR A 60 -17.02 19.36 2.47
N VAL A 61 -16.68 20.63 2.27
CA VAL A 61 -15.38 21.20 2.64
C VAL A 61 -15.61 22.56 3.29
N ASP A 62 -15.13 22.73 4.52
CA ASP A 62 -15.14 24.01 5.23
C ASP A 62 -13.73 24.60 5.26
N THR A 63 -13.62 25.90 5.04
CA THR A 63 -12.33 26.61 4.98
C THR A 63 -12.22 27.59 6.13
N LYS A 64 -11.12 27.50 6.87
CA LYS A 64 -10.77 28.45 7.93
C LYS A 64 -9.86 29.51 7.30
N LEU A 65 -10.26 30.79 7.36
CA LEU A 65 -9.52 31.96 6.88
C LEU A 65 -9.57 32.16 5.35
N PRO A 66 -9.34 33.39 4.82
CA PRO A 66 -9.39 33.63 3.38
C PRO A 66 -8.18 32.96 2.72
N VAL A 67 -8.34 31.68 2.38
CA VAL A 67 -7.39 30.92 1.57
C VAL A 67 -7.27 31.61 0.22
N THR A 68 -6.06 31.64 -0.33
CA THR A 68 -5.83 31.97 -1.74
C THR A 68 -6.79 31.14 -2.61
N GLN A 69 -7.45 31.82 -3.56
CA GLN A 69 -8.52 31.27 -4.38
C GLN A 69 -8.13 29.89 -4.96
N SER A 70 -8.81 28.82 -4.51
CA SER A 70 -8.76 27.51 -5.17
C SER A 70 -9.86 27.46 -6.23
N ASP A 71 -9.54 26.93 -7.40
CA ASP A 71 -10.53 26.77 -8.47
C ASP A 71 -11.59 25.72 -8.12
N ILE A 72 -11.22 24.79 -7.24
CA ILE A 72 -12.07 23.69 -6.76
C ILE A 72 -12.76 24.09 -5.43
N ILE A 73 -12.06 24.71 -4.49
CA ILE A 73 -12.63 24.99 -3.16
C ILE A 73 -12.88 26.50 -2.99
N ALA A 74 -14.14 26.90 -2.88
CA ALA A 74 -14.49 28.29 -2.63
C ALA A 74 -14.27 28.68 -1.16
N PRO A 75 -14.11 29.97 -0.83
CA PRO A 75 -14.09 30.43 0.56
C PRO A 75 -15.38 30.09 1.32
N GLY A 76 -15.24 29.80 2.61
CA GLY A 76 -16.32 29.34 3.49
C GLY A 76 -16.64 27.84 3.36
N LYS A 77 -17.88 27.48 3.69
CA LYS A 77 -18.41 26.13 3.58
C LYS A 77 -18.79 25.81 2.13
N ASN A 78 -18.43 24.63 1.65
CA ASN A 78 -18.74 24.13 0.32
C ASN A 78 -19.52 22.83 0.45
N GLY A 79 -20.58 22.70 -0.35
CA GLY A 79 -21.41 21.50 -0.44
C GLY A 79 -21.45 21.00 -1.87
N TYR A 80 -20.92 19.80 -2.11
CA TYR A 80 -20.81 19.20 -3.44
C TYR A 80 -21.89 18.16 -3.67
N GLN A 81 -22.70 18.34 -4.70
CA GLN A 81 -23.61 17.32 -5.22
C GLN A 81 -23.07 16.80 -6.56
N ILE A 82 -22.83 15.51 -6.66
CA ILE A 82 -22.19 14.82 -7.77
C ILE A 82 -23.27 14.09 -8.57
N LYS A 83 -23.27 14.31 -9.88
CA LYS A 83 -24.18 13.65 -10.83
C LYS A 83 -23.37 13.03 -11.96
N SER A 84 -23.46 11.71 -12.08
CA SER A 84 -22.81 10.92 -13.12
C SER A 84 -23.76 10.56 -14.26
N GLY A 85 -23.19 10.03 -15.34
CA GLY A 85 -23.92 9.55 -16.50
C GLY A 85 -24.52 10.65 -17.40
N LYS A 86 -25.02 10.23 -18.58
CA LYS A 86 -25.54 11.12 -19.63
C LYS A 86 -27.02 11.51 -19.46
N ALA A 87 -27.72 10.84 -18.55
CA ALA A 87 -29.17 10.97 -18.40
C ALA A 87 -29.57 12.28 -17.71
N PHE A 88 -28.76 12.73 -16.74
CA PHE A 88 -29.01 13.96 -16.01
C PHE A 88 -28.77 15.18 -16.90
N LYS A 89 -29.79 16.02 -17.08
CA LYS A 89 -29.72 17.22 -17.94
C LYS A 89 -30.01 18.47 -17.09
N PRO A 90 -28.99 19.06 -16.44
CA PRO A 90 -29.19 20.09 -15.42
C PRO A 90 -29.78 21.41 -15.95
N TRP A 91 -29.76 21.64 -17.27
CA TRP A 91 -30.45 22.79 -17.89
C TRP A 91 -31.97 22.61 -17.97
N GLN A 92 -32.52 21.48 -17.52
CA GLN A 92 -33.97 21.25 -17.45
C GLN A 92 -34.49 21.51 -16.02
N LYS A 93 -35.56 22.31 -15.91
CA LYS A 93 -36.15 22.67 -14.60
C LYS A 93 -36.62 21.48 -13.77
N SER A 94 -37.07 20.40 -14.42
CA SER A 94 -37.52 19.17 -13.75
C SER A 94 -36.36 18.43 -13.09
N GLU A 95 -35.23 18.34 -13.77
CA GLU A 95 -34.01 17.69 -13.26
C GLU A 95 -33.46 18.45 -12.05
N ILE A 96 -33.41 19.79 -12.11
CA ILE A 96 -32.98 20.61 -10.96
C ILE A 96 -33.95 20.52 -9.80
N LYS A 97 -35.27 20.49 -10.06
CA LYS A 97 -36.25 20.25 -8.99
C LYS A 97 -35.98 18.92 -8.29
N LYS A 98 -35.79 17.85 -9.07
CA LYS A 98 -35.50 16.53 -8.52
C LYS A 98 -34.17 16.48 -7.77
N ALA A 99 -33.15 17.17 -8.26
CA ALA A 99 -31.83 17.23 -7.63
C ALA A 99 -31.85 17.95 -6.27
N LEU A 100 -32.63 19.03 -6.14
CA LEU A 100 -32.73 19.83 -4.91
C LEU A 100 -33.72 19.25 -3.89
N PHE A 101 -34.87 18.77 -4.36
CA PHE A 101 -36.02 18.41 -3.51
C PHE A 101 -36.39 16.92 -3.53
N GLY A 102 -35.76 16.12 -4.41
CA GLY A 102 -36.18 14.74 -4.67
C GLY A 102 -37.60 14.68 -5.24
N ASP A 103 -38.36 13.67 -4.81
CA ASP A 103 -39.78 13.51 -5.19
C ASP A 103 -40.73 14.29 -4.28
N LYS A 104 -40.21 15.09 -3.32
CA LYS A 104 -41.02 15.85 -2.37
C LYS A 104 -41.76 16.99 -3.05
N THR A 105 -43.00 17.22 -2.62
CA THR A 105 -43.83 18.34 -3.06
C THR A 105 -44.61 18.95 -1.89
N PRO A 106 -44.85 20.27 -1.87
CA PRO A 106 -44.37 21.28 -2.82
C PRO A 106 -42.86 21.56 -2.67
N PRO A 107 -42.17 22.09 -3.71
CA PRO A 107 -40.78 22.51 -3.58
C PRO A 107 -40.74 23.79 -2.72
N ASN A 108 -40.30 23.63 -1.49
CA ASN A 108 -40.11 24.66 -0.47
C ASN A 108 -38.89 24.33 0.42
N ARG A 109 -38.56 25.21 1.38
CA ARG A 109 -37.40 25.03 2.27
C ARG A 109 -37.42 23.71 3.06
N GLU A 110 -38.56 23.28 3.57
CA GLU A 110 -38.70 22.02 4.35
C GLU A 110 -38.48 20.77 3.48
N SER A 111 -38.80 20.87 2.19
CA SER A 111 -38.60 19.79 1.22
C SER A 111 -37.19 19.74 0.63
N LEU A 112 -36.37 20.78 0.85
CA LEU A 112 -34.99 20.85 0.37
C LEU A 112 -34.17 19.73 1.02
N GLY A 113 -33.18 19.21 0.28
CA GLY A 113 -32.22 18.26 0.85
C GLY A 113 -31.61 18.82 2.13
N ALA A 114 -31.67 18.07 3.24
CA ALA A 114 -31.26 18.56 4.57
C ALA A 114 -29.81 19.05 4.60
N CYS A 115 -28.90 18.38 3.87
CA CYS A 115 -27.50 18.80 3.78
C CYS A 115 -27.35 20.05 2.90
N ILE A 116 -28.12 20.16 1.81
CA ILE A 116 -28.16 21.37 0.97
C ILE A 116 -28.62 22.57 1.81
N GLN A 117 -29.70 22.40 2.58
CA GLN A 117 -30.20 23.41 3.50
C GLN A 117 -29.13 23.79 4.53
N ALA A 118 -28.50 22.83 5.19
CA ALA A 118 -27.44 23.08 6.19
C ALA A 118 -26.17 23.73 5.60
N CYS A 119 -25.92 23.58 4.29
CA CYS A 119 -24.84 24.30 3.60
C CYS A 119 -25.21 25.77 3.41
N LEU A 120 -26.40 26.04 2.86
CA LEU A 120 -26.89 27.39 2.56
C LEU A 120 -27.20 28.20 3.83
N ASP A 121 -27.74 27.57 4.87
CA ASP A 121 -28.01 28.21 6.17
C ASP A 121 -26.71 28.69 6.86
N ALA A 122 -25.56 28.11 6.50
CA ALA A 122 -24.25 28.54 6.96
C ALA A 122 -23.55 29.49 5.97
N ASP A 123 -24.31 30.13 5.06
CA ASP A 123 -23.81 31.00 3.98
C ASP A 123 -22.75 30.31 3.07
N GLY A 124 -22.88 28.99 2.94
CA GLY A 124 -22.02 28.14 2.13
C GLY A 124 -22.31 28.21 0.63
N THR A 125 -21.38 27.68 -0.17
CA THR A 125 -21.50 27.53 -1.62
C THR A 125 -22.00 26.14 -1.97
N TYR A 126 -23.13 26.07 -2.68
CA TYR A 126 -23.64 24.85 -3.27
C TYR A 126 -23.03 24.62 -4.65
N ILE A 127 -22.41 23.45 -4.86
CA ILE A 127 -21.65 23.13 -6.07
C ILE A 127 -22.23 21.85 -6.69
N LEU A 128 -22.80 21.99 -7.89
CA LEU A 128 -23.28 20.85 -8.68
C LEU A 128 -22.18 20.38 -9.63
N VAL A 129 -21.74 19.13 -9.48
CA VAL A 129 -20.65 18.52 -10.24
C VAL A 129 -21.21 17.51 -11.22
N CYS A 130 -20.96 17.71 -12.51
CA CYS A 130 -21.44 16.86 -13.58
C CYS A 130 -20.27 16.10 -14.24
N THR A 131 -20.04 14.85 -13.82
CA THR A 131 -18.95 14.01 -14.38
C THR A 131 -19.33 13.40 -15.73
N GLY A 132 -20.62 13.18 -15.99
CA GLY A 132 -21.13 12.45 -17.15
C GLY A 132 -21.41 13.27 -18.41
N ILE A 133 -21.36 14.59 -18.32
CA ILE A 133 -21.81 15.49 -19.40
C ILE A 133 -20.90 16.70 -19.57
N HIS A 134 -20.72 17.10 -20.83
CA HIS A 134 -20.14 18.38 -21.17
C HIS A 134 -21.25 19.43 -21.29
N LEU A 135 -21.12 20.54 -20.56
CA LEU A 135 -22.08 21.64 -20.60
C LEU A 135 -21.53 22.77 -21.47
N SER A 136 -22.35 23.29 -22.38
CA SER A 136 -22.06 24.56 -23.03
C SER A 136 -22.21 25.71 -22.02
N LYS A 137 -21.57 26.86 -22.30
CA LYS A 137 -21.70 28.06 -21.45
C LYS A 137 -23.16 28.44 -21.17
N SER A 138 -24.02 28.41 -22.20
CA SER A 138 -25.46 28.67 -22.05
C SER A 138 -26.17 27.64 -21.16
N ASN A 139 -25.76 26.36 -21.18
CA ASN A 139 -26.36 25.35 -20.31
C ASN A 139 -25.90 25.50 -18.85
N VAL A 140 -24.66 25.93 -18.61
CA VAL A 140 -24.18 26.30 -17.25
C VAL A 140 -25.00 27.47 -16.71
N GLU A 141 -25.14 28.55 -17.48
CA GLU A 141 -25.92 29.74 -17.10
C GLU A 141 -27.40 29.39 -16.81
N LYS A 142 -28.03 28.57 -17.66
CA LYS A 142 -29.40 28.08 -17.42
C LYS A 142 -29.51 27.24 -16.15
N THR A 143 -28.54 26.37 -15.90
CA THR A 143 -28.49 25.52 -14.71
C THR A 143 -28.41 26.37 -13.45
N CYS A 144 -27.44 27.29 -13.37
CA CYS A 144 -27.31 28.21 -12.24
C CYS A 144 -28.60 29.02 -12.05
N SER A 145 -29.14 29.58 -13.13
CA SER A 145 -30.40 30.35 -13.09
C SER A 145 -31.58 29.52 -12.55
N HIS A 146 -31.68 28.23 -12.89
CA HIS A 146 -32.73 27.35 -12.38
C HIS A 146 -32.55 27.05 -10.89
N ILE A 147 -31.32 26.76 -10.44
CA ILE A 147 -31.03 26.51 -9.03
C ILE A 147 -31.32 27.78 -8.21
N GLU A 148 -30.76 28.92 -8.59
CA GLU A 148 -30.97 30.20 -7.91
C GLU A 148 -32.44 30.57 -7.84
N LYS A 149 -33.20 30.36 -8.93
CA LYS A 149 -34.64 30.63 -8.96
C LYS A 149 -35.38 29.81 -7.92
N TYR A 150 -35.12 28.50 -7.80
CA TYR A 150 -35.75 27.67 -6.78
C TYR A 150 -35.34 28.10 -5.37
N LEU A 151 -34.06 28.39 -5.14
CA LEU A 151 -33.57 28.78 -3.82
C LEU A 151 -34.11 30.15 -3.37
N LYS A 152 -34.19 31.13 -4.27
CA LYS A 152 -34.76 32.46 -3.99
C LYS A 152 -36.28 32.44 -3.84
N GLU A 153 -36.98 31.96 -4.86
CA GLU A 153 -38.44 32.08 -4.93
C GLU A 153 -39.19 31.06 -4.07
N ARG A 154 -38.57 29.92 -3.75
CA ARG A 154 -39.24 28.82 -3.03
C ARG A 154 -38.65 28.52 -1.65
N CYS A 155 -37.39 28.88 -1.42
CA CYS A 155 -36.71 28.61 -0.15
C CYS A 155 -36.29 29.89 0.58
N GLU A 156 -36.54 31.07 0.00
CA GLU A 156 -36.34 32.38 0.61
C GLU A 156 -34.86 32.71 0.93
N TYR A 157 -33.91 32.10 0.22
CA TYR A 157 -32.50 32.52 0.30
C TYR A 157 -32.28 33.77 -0.55
N GLU A 158 -31.84 34.88 0.04
CA GLU A 158 -31.64 36.14 -0.68
C GLU A 158 -30.50 36.07 -1.72
N ASN A 159 -29.34 35.57 -1.30
CA ASN A 159 -28.12 35.51 -2.12
C ASN A 159 -27.46 34.11 -2.08
N PRO A 160 -28.13 33.04 -2.55
CA PRO A 160 -27.57 31.70 -2.57
C PRO A 160 -26.32 31.64 -3.47
N LYS A 161 -25.20 31.15 -2.92
CA LYS A 161 -23.96 30.96 -3.68
C LYS A 161 -24.01 29.61 -4.40
N VAL A 162 -24.01 29.65 -5.73
CA VAL A 162 -24.13 28.46 -6.58
C VAL A 162 -23.01 28.39 -7.60
N LYS A 163 -22.40 27.20 -7.75
CA LYS A 163 -21.50 26.88 -8.86
C LYS A 163 -21.93 25.58 -9.54
N VAL A 164 -21.61 25.47 -10.83
CA VAL A 164 -21.84 24.26 -11.62
C VAL A 164 -20.54 23.92 -12.34
N TRP A 165 -20.08 22.69 -12.21
CA TRP A 165 -18.92 22.18 -12.90
C TRP A 165 -19.30 21.09 -13.88
N SER A 166 -18.72 21.18 -15.07
CA SER A 166 -18.85 20.23 -16.15
C SER A 166 -17.60 19.37 -16.29
N GLN A 167 -17.64 18.40 -17.20
CA GLN A 167 -16.44 17.63 -17.59
C GLN A 167 -15.25 18.51 -17.97
N ALA A 168 -15.46 19.67 -18.58
CA ALA A 168 -14.34 20.52 -19.00
C ALA A 168 -13.60 21.11 -17.79
N ASP A 169 -14.35 21.52 -16.76
CA ASP A 169 -13.80 22.04 -15.51
C ASP A 169 -13.01 20.95 -14.79
N LEU A 170 -13.60 19.74 -14.69
CA LEU A 170 -12.94 18.58 -14.08
C LEU A 170 -11.66 18.16 -14.80
N ILE A 171 -11.63 18.21 -16.13
CA ILE A 171 -10.40 17.91 -16.89
C ILE A 171 -9.31 18.92 -16.54
N ASN A 172 -9.63 20.22 -16.50
CA ASN A 172 -8.65 21.24 -16.14
C ASN A 172 -8.13 21.06 -14.71
N PHE A 173 -9.00 20.64 -13.77
CA PHE A 173 -8.58 20.34 -12.40
C PHE A 173 -7.58 19.17 -12.34
N LEU A 174 -7.71 18.20 -13.23
CA LEU A 174 -6.88 17.00 -13.25
C LEU A 174 -5.47 17.20 -13.79
N ASP A 175 -5.20 18.32 -14.48
CA ASP A 175 -3.85 18.65 -14.97
C ASP A 175 -2.82 18.69 -13.82
N GLU A 176 -3.29 19.01 -12.61
CA GLU A 176 -2.48 19.06 -11.38
C GLU A 176 -2.37 17.70 -10.66
N PHE A 177 -3.11 16.67 -11.08
CA PHE A 177 -3.24 15.39 -10.35
C PHE A 177 -3.03 14.14 -11.23
N PRO A 178 -1.79 13.84 -11.63
CA PRO A 178 -1.47 12.78 -12.59
C PRO A 178 -1.94 11.39 -12.17
N LEU A 179 -1.91 11.09 -10.87
CA LEU A 179 -2.34 9.78 -10.36
C LEU A 179 -3.85 9.56 -10.47
N LEU A 180 -4.64 10.62 -10.31
CA LEU A 180 -6.08 10.55 -10.55
C LEU A 180 -6.35 10.31 -12.04
N VAL A 181 -5.54 10.88 -12.93
CA VAL A 181 -5.64 10.60 -14.37
C VAL A 181 -5.33 9.13 -14.69
N LEU A 182 -4.25 8.57 -14.14
CA LEU A 182 -3.90 7.16 -14.35
C LEU A 182 -5.01 6.22 -13.83
N GLY A 183 -5.60 6.55 -12.68
CA GLY A 183 -6.77 5.87 -12.11
C GLY A 183 -7.98 5.88 -13.03
N LEU A 184 -8.40 7.07 -13.48
CA LEU A 184 -9.51 7.25 -14.42
C LEU A 184 -9.33 6.49 -15.73
N ARG A 185 -8.09 6.29 -16.15
CA ARG A 185 -7.76 5.59 -17.40
C ARG A 185 -7.66 4.07 -17.25
N GLY A 186 -7.86 3.52 -16.04
CA GLY A 186 -7.66 2.11 -15.76
C GLY A 186 -6.21 1.65 -15.90
N LEU A 187 -5.25 2.58 -15.96
CA LEU A 187 -3.83 2.26 -16.17
C LEU A 187 -3.12 1.80 -14.89
N LEU A 188 -3.84 1.73 -13.77
CA LEU A 188 -3.33 1.20 -12.49
C LEU A 188 -3.36 -0.33 -12.43
N GLU A 189 -3.99 -1.03 -13.38
CA GLU A 189 -4.23 -2.47 -13.22
C GLU A 189 -2.93 -3.30 -13.17
N GLY A 190 -2.75 -4.01 -12.04
CA GLY A 190 -1.78 -5.09 -11.84
C GLY A 190 -0.30 -4.70 -11.70
N LYS A 191 0.10 -3.49 -12.12
CA LYS A 191 1.51 -3.08 -12.14
C LYS A 191 1.92 -2.19 -10.96
N PHE A 192 1.03 -1.34 -10.47
CA PHE A 192 1.31 -0.44 -9.34
C PHE A 192 0.03 -0.04 -8.61
N LYS A 193 0.16 0.56 -7.44
CA LYS A 193 -0.96 0.99 -6.60
C LYS A 193 -0.78 2.42 -6.14
N SER A 194 -1.88 3.14 -5.96
CA SER A 194 -1.87 4.35 -5.13
C SER A 194 -1.58 3.99 -3.66
N HIS A 195 -1.27 4.99 -2.83
CA HIS A 195 -1.16 4.78 -1.37
C HIS A 195 -2.36 4.03 -0.80
N TRP A 196 -3.57 4.45 -1.20
CA TRP A 196 -4.81 3.82 -0.75
C TRP A 196 -4.89 2.36 -1.18
N GLY A 197 -4.64 2.06 -2.47
CA GLY A 197 -4.67 0.69 -2.97
C GLY A 197 -3.66 -0.21 -2.24
N TRP A 198 -2.47 0.31 -1.97
CA TRP A 198 -1.45 -0.38 -1.17
C TRP A 198 -1.89 -0.60 0.29
N SER A 199 -2.53 0.38 0.91
CA SER A 199 -3.05 0.28 2.29
C SER A 199 -4.15 -0.79 2.45
N LYS A 200 -4.81 -1.18 1.35
CA LYS A 200 -5.86 -2.21 1.35
C LYS A 200 -5.34 -3.63 1.24
N ASP A 201 -4.04 -3.82 1.01
CA ASP A 201 -3.45 -5.15 1.00
C ASP A 201 -3.64 -5.84 2.35
N ALA A 202 -4.01 -7.12 2.34
CA ALA A 202 -4.34 -7.85 3.57
C ALA A 202 -3.24 -7.79 4.63
N GLY A 203 -1.97 -7.76 4.22
CA GLY A 203 -0.82 -7.64 5.13
C GLY A 203 -0.52 -6.21 5.62
N MET A 204 -1.19 -5.20 5.06
CA MET A 204 -1.07 -3.79 5.44
C MET A 204 -2.22 -3.31 6.32
N GLN A 205 -3.29 -4.10 6.48
CA GLN A 205 -4.43 -3.76 7.33
C GLN A 205 -4.24 -4.13 8.80
N VAL A 206 -3.13 -4.79 9.14
CA VAL A 206 -2.78 -5.06 10.54
C VAL A 206 -2.42 -3.76 11.26
N PRO A 207 -2.72 -3.64 12.56
CA PRO A 207 -2.37 -2.44 13.30
C PRO A 207 -0.87 -2.17 13.27
N PHE A 208 -0.50 -0.89 13.39
CA PHE A 208 0.89 -0.46 13.37
C PHE A 208 1.28 0.07 14.74
N VAL A 209 2.18 -0.65 15.41
CA VAL A 209 2.74 -0.28 16.72
C VAL A 209 4.21 0.13 16.51
N PRO A 210 4.51 1.44 16.43
CA PRO A 210 5.88 1.91 16.27
C PRO A 210 6.62 1.96 17.61
N GLY A 211 7.93 1.70 17.57
CA GLY A 211 8.86 2.11 18.62
C GLY A 211 9.47 3.47 18.33
N GLU A 212 10.21 4.04 19.30
CA GLU A 212 10.83 5.37 19.17
C GLU A 212 11.76 5.49 17.95
N SER A 213 12.50 4.41 17.62
CA SER A 213 13.35 4.38 16.42
C SER A 213 12.54 4.45 15.12
N GLN A 214 11.38 3.81 15.06
CA GLN A 214 10.51 3.79 13.90
C GLN A 214 9.83 5.15 13.72
N GLU A 215 9.40 5.80 14.81
CA GLU A 215 8.84 7.16 14.78
C GLU A 215 9.87 8.18 14.26
N LYS A 216 11.10 8.13 14.78
CA LYS A 216 12.20 8.99 14.31
C LYS A 216 12.50 8.75 12.83
N LEU A 217 12.48 7.50 12.38
CA LEU A 217 12.71 7.15 10.99
C LEU A 217 11.56 7.62 10.08
N ILE A 218 10.30 7.47 10.52
CA ILE A 218 9.12 7.99 9.82
C ILE A 218 9.27 9.51 9.62
N ALA A 219 9.59 10.26 10.67
CA ALA A 219 9.80 11.69 10.59
C ALA A 219 10.95 12.05 9.61
N LYS A 220 12.05 11.28 9.63
CA LYS A 220 13.17 11.47 8.71
C LYS A 220 12.78 11.22 7.25
N ILE A 221 12.06 10.13 6.95
CA ILE A 221 11.55 9.83 5.61
C ILE A 221 10.65 10.97 5.13
N GLN A 222 9.71 11.40 5.96
CA GLN A 222 8.79 12.48 5.63
C GLN A 222 9.50 13.80 5.32
N ASN A 223 10.50 14.17 6.11
CA ASN A 223 11.27 15.40 5.89
C ASN A 223 12.05 15.35 4.57
N GLU A 224 12.65 14.21 4.23
CA GLU A 224 13.40 14.07 2.98
C GLU A 224 12.46 14.05 1.75
N LEU A 225 11.29 13.41 1.87
CA LEU A 225 10.29 13.41 0.79
C LEU A 225 9.72 14.80 0.50
N ARG A 226 9.69 15.69 1.51
CA ARG A 226 9.28 17.10 1.37
C ARG A 226 10.38 18.03 0.88
N ARG A 227 11.65 17.58 0.86
CA ARG A 227 12.76 18.44 0.47
C ARG A 227 12.72 18.72 -1.04
N ASP A 228 12.80 19.97 -1.42
CA ASP A 228 12.87 20.37 -2.83
C ASP A 228 14.20 19.94 -3.49
N GLY A 229 14.15 19.76 -4.81
CA GLY A 229 15.32 19.46 -5.64
C GLY A 229 15.59 17.97 -5.87
N PRO A 230 16.54 17.64 -6.75
CA PRO A 230 16.88 16.27 -7.08
C PRO A 230 17.42 15.54 -5.85
N SER A 231 16.96 14.32 -5.65
CA SER A 231 17.47 13.42 -4.63
C SER A 231 17.81 12.08 -5.26
N ASP A 232 18.95 11.53 -4.87
CA ASP A 232 19.25 10.13 -5.12
C ASP A 232 18.13 9.23 -4.55
N PRO A 233 17.98 7.99 -5.06
CA PRO A 233 17.08 7.03 -4.46
C PRO A 233 17.32 6.93 -2.95
N LEU A 234 16.25 6.79 -2.19
CA LEU A 234 16.23 6.73 -0.73
C LEU A 234 16.10 5.26 -0.29
N PRO A 235 17.21 4.55 -0.03
CA PRO A 235 17.15 3.12 0.26
C PRO A 235 16.74 2.91 1.72
N VAL A 236 15.62 2.21 1.91
CA VAL A 236 15.15 1.67 3.18
C VAL A 236 15.52 0.19 3.24
N TRP A 237 16.22 -0.21 4.29
CA TRP A 237 16.71 -1.58 4.43
C TRP A 237 16.58 -2.11 5.86
N GLY A 238 16.83 -3.40 6.07
CA GLY A 238 16.72 -4.05 7.38
C GLY A 238 16.24 -5.49 7.27
N ALA A 239 16.24 -6.20 8.39
CA ALA A 239 15.96 -7.63 8.42
C ALA A 239 14.59 -8.03 7.79
N PRO A 240 14.49 -9.23 7.18
CA PRO A 240 13.21 -9.75 6.69
C PRO A 240 12.17 -9.85 7.81
N GLY A 241 10.96 -9.34 7.57
CA GLY A 241 9.86 -9.38 8.54
C GLY A 241 9.89 -8.27 9.59
N ILE A 242 10.81 -7.29 9.50
CA ILE A 242 10.89 -6.18 10.47
C ILE A 242 9.90 -5.03 10.22
N GLY A 243 9.05 -5.15 9.20
CA GLY A 243 8.00 -4.17 8.92
C GLY A 243 8.39 -3.01 8.00
N LYS A 244 9.48 -3.13 7.22
CA LYS A 244 9.94 -2.08 6.27
C LYS A 244 8.84 -1.53 5.37
N THR A 245 8.13 -2.42 4.66
CA THR A 245 7.00 -2.06 3.79
C THR A 245 5.93 -1.29 4.55
N ARG A 246 5.54 -1.79 5.74
CA ARG A 246 4.54 -1.14 6.59
C ARG A 246 5.03 0.23 7.08
N LEU A 247 6.29 0.35 7.46
CA LEU A 247 6.89 1.62 7.90
C LEU A 247 6.87 2.68 6.80
N VAL A 248 7.21 2.34 5.56
CA VAL A 248 7.15 3.29 4.44
C VAL A 248 5.72 3.67 4.10
N LEU A 249 4.77 2.72 4.16
CA LEU A 249 3.34 3.01 3.99
C LEU A 249 2.86 4.01 5.04
N GLU A 250 3.26 3.81 6.30
CA GLU A 250 2.92 4.69 7.42
C GLU A 250 3.64 6.04 7.33
N ALA A 251 4.89 6.08 6.85
CA ALA A 251 5.62 7.32 6.64
C ALA A 251 4.96 8.19 5.58
N THR A 252 4.42 7.57 4.53
CA THR A 252 3.78 8.24 3.39
C THR A 252 2.27 8.41 3.55
N LYS A 253 1.68 8.01 4.68
CA LYS A 253 0.23 8.12 4.94
C LYS A 253 -0.24 9.54 5.13
N THR A 254 0.68 10.48 5.35
CA THR A 254 0.30 11.85 5.62
C THR A 254 -0.44 12.40 4.42
N ASP A 255 -1.44 13.18 4.76
CA ASP A 255 -2.27 13.97 3.88
C ASP A 255 -1.46 14.57 2.72
N ASP A 256 -0.37 15.28 2.97
CA ASP A 256 0.42 15.92 1.91
C ASP A 256 1.21 14.96 0.97
N LEU A 257 1.52 13.75 1.43
CA LEU A 257 2.37 12.78 0.70
C LEU A 257 1.55 11.70 -0.02
N SER A 258 0.51 11.17 0.63
CA SER A 258 -0.24 10.01 0.16
C SER A 258 -0.80 10.13 -1.26
N PRO A 259 -1.28 11.29 -1.76
CA PRO A 259 -1.78 11.43 -3.13
C PRO A 259 -0.69 11.37 -4.19
N ARG A 260 0.59 11.52 -3.80
CA ARG A 260 1.74 11.48 -4.71
C ARG A 260 2.34 10.07 -4.82
N VAL A 261 1.91 9.13 -4.00
CA VAL A 261 2.54 7.80 -3.89
C VAL A 261 2.13 6.88 -5.03
N ILE A 262 3.15 6.29 -5.65
CA ILE A 262 3.07 5.22 -6.64
C ILE A 262 3.85 4.02 -6.09
N TYR A 263 3.15 3.00 -5.62
CA TYR A 263 3.74 1.80 -5.04
C TYR A 263 3.85 0.68 -6.08
N PHE A 264 5.06 0.14 -6.23
CA PHE A 264 5.38 -1.07 -7.00
C PHE A 264 5.76 -2.19 -6.04
N HIS A 265 5.18 -3.38 -6.24
CA HIS A 265 5.46 -4.52 -5.35
C HIS A 265 6.84 -5.14 -5.63
N SER A 266 7.36 -4.93 -6.83
CA SER A 266 8.70 -5.38 -7.22
C SER A 266 9.38 -4.39 -8.17
N ALA A 267 10.69 -4.50 -8.30
CA ALA A 267 11.45 -3.67 -9.22
C ALA A 267 11.14 -3.98 -10.70
N SER A 268 10.87 -5.23 -11.07
CA SER A 268 10.46 -5.53 -12.45
C SER A 268 9.12 -4.92 -12.79
N GLN A 269 8.15 -4.85 -11.85
CA GLN A 269 6.90 -4.16 -12.11
C GLN A 269 7.12 -2.69 -12.46
N PHE A 270 8.08 -2.03 -11.80
CA PHE A 270 8.47 -0.68 -12.15
C PHE A 270 9.15 -0.62 -13.52
N ARG A 271 10.16 -1.47 -13.75
CA ARG A 271 10.90 -1.54 -15.02
C ARG A 271 9.99 -1.75 -16.23
N ASP A 272 9.03 -2.66 -16.09
CA ASP A 272 8.13 -3.07 -17.16
C ASP A 272 6.86 -2.21 -17.20
N SER A 273 6.82 -1.13 -16.40
CA SER A 273 5.74 -0.15 -16.42
C SER A 273 5.98 0.95 -17.46
N ILE A 274 4.88 1.46 -17.99
CA ILE A 274 4.89 2.68 -18.83
C ILE A 274 5.38 3.90 -18.07
N LEU A 275 5.38 3.87 -16.73
CA LEU A 275 5.75 4.99 -15.87
C LEU A 275 7.26 5.18 -15.74
N MET A 276 8.07 4.14 -15.97
CA MET A 276 9.52 4.26 -15.77
C MET A 276 10.11 5.36 -16.67
N GLY A 277 9.80 5.35 -17.96
CA GLY A 277 10.26 6.39 -18.88
C GLY A 277 9.69 7.75 -18.51
N GLU A 278 8.36 7.83 -18.37
CA GLU A 278 7.63 9.08 -18.16
C GLU A 278 8.02 9.83 -16.87
N LEU A 279 8.22 9.12 -15.76
CA LEU A 279 8.56 9.74 -14.48
C LEU A 279 10.03 10.15 -14.38
N LEU A 280 10.93 9.46 -15.09
CA LEU A 280 12.37 9.67 -14.96
C LEU A 280 12.93 10.65 -16.00
N HIS A 281 12.12 11.09 -16.98
CA HIS A 281 12.47 12.20 -17.87
C HIS A 281 12.52 13.54 -17.12
N GLY A 282 13.64 14.26 -17.27
CA GLY A 282 13.92 15.51 -16.55
C GLY A 282 13.03 16.71 -16.93
N ASP A 283 12.42 16.70 -18.11
CA ASP A 283 11.54 17.78 -18.59
C ASP A 283 10.11 17.67 -18.04
N ASN A 284 9.84 16.64 -17.22
CA ASN A 284 8.51 16.38 -16.72
C ASN A 284 8.19 17.18 -15.45
N GLN A 285 7.04 17.85 -15.39
CA GLN A 285 6.59 18.65 -14.26
C GLN A 285 5.76 17.85 -13.23
N LEU A 286 5.85 16.51 -13.24
CA LEU A 286 5.09 15.69 -12.30
C LEU A 286 5.82 15.58 -10.97
N SER A 287 5.10 15.88 -9.89
CA SER A 287 5.52 15.53 -8.54
C SER A 287 4.95 14.17 -8.14
N ALA A 288 5.83 13.21 -7.84
CA ALA A 288 5.45 11.86 -7.44
C ALA A 288 6.42 11.27 -6.41
N ILE A 289 5.94 10.31 -5.62
CA ILE A 289 6.74 9.51 -4.69
C ILE A 289 6.64 8.06 -5.16
N VAL A 290 7.67 7.57 -5.83
CA VAL A 290 7.75 6.19 -6.31
C VAL A 290 8.33 5.32 -5.21
N VAL A 291 7.55 4.36 -4.72
CA VAL A 291 8.00 3.34 -3.75
C VAL A 291 8.17 2.02 -4.48
N ILE A 292 9.37 1.47 -4.48
CA ILE A 292 9.69 0.18 -5.09
C ILE A 292 10.03 -0.82 -3.99
N ASP A 293 9.15 -1.79 -3.77
CA ASP A 293 9.37 -2.85 -2.80
C ASP A 293 10.18 -4.02 -3.39
N GLY A 294 10.70 -4.88 -2.52
CA GLY A 294 11.39 -6.11 -2.91
C GLY A 294 12.63 -5.87 -3.78
N CYS A 295 13.31 -4.73 -3.63
CA CYS A 295 14.46 -4.36 -4.44
C CYS A 295 15.72 -5.13 -3.99
N ASP A 296 15.91 -6.31 -4.58
CA ASP A 296 17.10 -7.13 -4.37
C ASP A 296 18.36 -6.53 -5.07
N PRO A 297 19.57 -7.02 -4.76
CA PRO A 297 20.80 -6.50 -5.36
C PRO A 297 20.84 -6.52 -6.90
N HIS A 298 20.26 -7.53 -7.56
CA HIS A 298 20.19 -7.55 -9.03
C HIS A 298 19.24 -6.47 -9.53
N SER A 299 18.09 -6.32 -8.87
CA SER A 299 17.07 -5.33 -9.22
C SER A 299 17.56 -3.87 -9.17
N ARG A 300 18.52 -3.56 -8.29
CA ARG A 300 19.07 -2.20 -8.16
C ARG A 300 19.83 -1.73 -9.40
N THR A 301 20.40 -2.64 -10.17
CA THR A 301 21.28 -2.30 -11.30
C THR A 301 20.56 -1.56 -12.42
N PHE A 302 19.24 -1.77 -12.57
CA PHE A 302 18.44 -1.14 -13.61
C PHE A 302 17.58 0.02 -13.11
N ILE A 303 17.57 0.33 -11.81
CA ILE A 303 16.87 1.50 -11.28
C ILE A 303 17.74 2.73 -11.58
N PRO A 304 17.36 3.60 -12.53
CA PRO A 304 18.21 4.69 -12.95
C PRO A 304 18.30 5.76 -11.87
N ARG A 305 19.33 6.59 -11.94
CA ARG A 305 19.37 7.82 -11.14
C ARG A 305 18.21 8.70 -11.55
N ASN A 306 17.48 9.18 -10.55
CA ASN A 306 16.37 10.08 -10.79
C ASN A 306 16.92 11.45 -11.26
N GLN A 307 16.58 11.83 -12.49
CA GLN A 307 16.94 13.13 -13.07
C GLN A 307 15.83 14.17 -12.87
N ASN A 308 14.65 13.75 -12.41
CA ASN A 308 13.52 14.64 -12.18
C ASN A 308 13.49 15.09 -10.71
N PRO A 309 13.69 16.39 -10.42
CA PRO A 309 13.74 16.90 -9.05
C PRO A 309 12.40 16.80 -8.30
N GLN A 310 11.28 16.66 -9.01
CA GLN A 310 9.94 16.60 -8.42
C GLN A 310 9.49 15.16 -8.11
N VAL A 311 10.20 14.17 -8.66
CA VAL A 311 9.98 12.76 -8.33
C VAL A 311 10.90 12.38 -7.17
N LYS A 312 10.38 11.65 -6.19
CA LYS A 312 11.15 11.04 -5.11
C LYS A 312 11.09 9.53 -5.25
N LEU A 313 12.23 8.87 -5.14
CA LEU A 313 12.33 7.42 -5.30
C LEU A 313 12.73 6.79 -3.96
N VAL A 314 11.90 5.89 -3.45
CA VAL A 314 12.14 5.10 -2.24
C VAL A 314 12.28 3.63 -2.64
N THR A 315 13.38 2.99 -2.26
CA THR A 315 13.58 1.55 -2.52
C THR A 315 13.60 0.78 -1.21
N ILE A 316 12.87 -0.33 -1.15
CA ILE A 316 12.82 -1.20 0.05
C ILE A 316 13.56 -2.49 -0.24
N SER A 317 14.47 -2.87 0.65
CA SER A 317 15.37 -4.01 0.46
C SER A 317 15.73 -4.67 1.79
N ASN A 318 16.36 -5.84 1.76
CA ASN A 318 16.81 -6.49 2.99
C ASN A 318 18.20 -6.05 3.43
N ASP A 319 19.11 -5.88 2.49
CA ASP A 319 20.52 -5.59 2.76
C ASP A 319 20.96 -4.32 2.03
N CYS A 320 21.87 -3.54 2.62
CA CYS A 320 22.47 -2.38 1.96
C CYS A 320 23.67 -2.73 1.06
N ASP A 321 24.09 -3.98 1.03
CA ASP A 321 25.29 -4.41 0.28
C ASP A 321 25.14 -4.12 -1.22
N GLY A 322 26.14 -3.43 -1.78
CA GLY A 322 26.25 -3.19 -3.22
C GLY A 322 25.87 -1.80 -3.73
N VAL A 323 25.76 -0.77 -2.89
CA VAL A 323 25.73 0.62 -3.39
C VAL A 323 27.17 1.16 -3.50
N PRO A 324 27.72 1.36 -4.71
CA PRO A 324 29.01 2.02 -4.86
C PRO A 324 28.83 3.51 -4.54
N GLY A 325 29.47 3.95 -3.45
CA GLY A 325 29.34 5.31 -2.94
C GLY A 325 28.42 5.37 -1.71
N LYS A 326 28.81 6.18 -0.74
CA LYS A 326 28.15 6.42 0.56
C LYS A 326 26.72 7.01 0.42
N VAL A 327 25.79 6.30 -0.22
CA VAL A 327 24.38 6.68 -0.12
C VAL A 327 23.93 6.30 1.28
N SER A 328 23.66 7.30 2.11
CA SER A 328 23.18 7.14 3.48
C SER A 328 21.76 6.54 3.46
N GLY A 329 21.68 5.21 3.37
CA GLY A 329 20.42 4.49 3.52
C GLY A 329 19.88 4.53 4.94
N TRP A 330 18.62 4.12 5.08
CA TRP A 330 17.92 4.14 6.34
C TRP A 330 17.55 2.73 6.79
N GLU A 331 18.17 2.31 7.88
CA GLU A 331 17.93 1.01 8.49
C GLU A 331 16.66 1.03 9.34
N VAL A 332 15.79 0.04 9.13
CA VAL A 332 14.67 -0.26 10.00
C VAL A 332 15.14 -1.23 11.08
N LEU A 333 15.22 -0.74 12.30
CA LEU A 333 15.62 -1.53 13.47
C LEU A 333 14.48 -2.41 13.98
N SER A 334 14.85 -3.37 14.82
CA SER A 334 13.89 -4.25 15.49
C SER A 334 13.11 -3.52 16.58
N LEU A 335 11.89 -3.98 16.85
CA LEU A 335 11.10 -3.48 17.98
C LEU A 335 11.67 -4.00 19.30
N ASP A 336 11.36 -3.29 20.39
CA ASP A 336 11.59 -3.82 21.73
C ASP A 336 10.50 -4.84 22.13
N ASN A 337 10.68 -5.47 23.29
CA ASN A 337 9.71 -6.43 23.81
C ASN A 337 8.37 -5.76 24.19
N LYS A 338 8.37 -4.47 24.54
CA LYS A 338 7.15 -3.72 24.88
C LYS A 338 6.25 -3.58 23.65
N GLN A 339 6.74 -3.08 22.52
CA GLN A 339 5.92 -2.98 21.30
C GLN A 339 5.52 -4.34 20.76
N THR A 340 6.42 -5.34 20.84
CA THR A 340 6.09 -6.73 20.46
C THR A 340 4.92 -7.27 21.27
N ARG A 341 4.91 -7.02 22.59
CA ARG A 341 3.82 -7.42 23.49
C ARG A 341 2.52 -6.72 23.13
N GLU A 342 2.57 -5.40 22.90
CA GLU A 342 1.41 -4.61 22.49
C GLU A 342 0.76 -5.18 21.22
N ILE A 343 1.55 -5.53 20.20
CA ILE A 343 1.04 -6.19 18.98
C ILE A 343 0.33 -7.51 19.28
N ILE A 344 0.87 -8.35 20.17
CA ILE A 344 0.26 -9.63 20.53
C ILE A 344 -1.09 -9.40 21.25
N GLN A 345 -1.16 -8.40 22.14
CA GLN A 345 -2.36 -8.09 22.91
C GLN A 345 -3.54 -7.59 22.04
N GLU A 346 -3.27 -7.00 20.88
CA GLU A 346 -4.32 -6.58 19.93
C GLU A 346 -5.20 -7.75 19.44
N TYR A 347 -4.71 -8.98 19.53
CA TYR A 347 -5.47 -10.19 19.21
C TYR A 347 -6.34 -10.68 20.39
N GLY A 348 -6.48 -9.89 21.46
CA GLY A 348 -7.22 -10.26 22.66
C GLY A 348 -6.44 -11.19 23.61
N VAL A 349 -5.13 -11.33 23.40
CA VAL A 349 -4.26 -12.16 24.22
C VAL A 349 -3.92 -11.43 25.53
N PRO A 350 -4.11 -12.05 26.72
CA PRO A 350 -3.76 -11.44 28.00
C PRO A 350 -2.27 -11.08 28.11
N GLU A 351 -1.96 -9.98 28.81
CA GLU A 351 -0.59 -9.45 28.94
C GLU A 351 0.42 -10.50 29.40
N PHE A 352 0.08 -11.29 30.43
CA PHE A 352 0.97 -12.33 30.96
C PHE A 352 1.32 -13.43 29.95
N GLN A 353 0.43 -13.70 28.97
CA GLN A 353 0.72 -14.64 27.89
C GLN A 353 1.52 -13.99 26.78
N ALA A 354 1.16 -12.75 26.42
CA ALA A 354 1.88 -11.98 25.42
C ALA A 354 3.36 -11.84 25.81
N ASP A 355 3.63 -11.47 27.07
CA ASP A 355 4.97 -11.27 27.62
C ASP A 355 5.85 -12.53 27.48
N ARG A 356 5.30 -13.72 27.82
CA ARG A 356 5.98 -15.02 27.70
C ARG A 356 6.44 -15.39 26.28
N HIS A 357 5.85 -14.79 25.24
CA HIS A 357 6.18 -15.11 23.84
C HIS A 357 6.94 -13.98 23.12
N THR A 358 7.22 -12.85 23.80
CA THR A 358 7.96 -11.73 23.20
C THR A 358 9.35 -12.11 22.71
N ASP A 359 10.08 -12.91 23.48
CA ASP A 359 11.43 -13.38 23.11
C ASP A 359 11.45 -14.25 21.85
N LEU A 360 10.34 -14.89 21.49
CA LEU A 360 10.19 -15.63 20.23
C LEU A 360 10.19 -14.71 19.02
N CYS A 361 9.70 -13.48 19.21
CA CYS A 361 9.56 -12.52 18.14
C CYS A 361 10.89 -11.88 17.77
N SER A 362 11.85 -11.79 18.72
CA SER A 362 13.14 -11.10 18.53
C SER A 362 12.95 -9.72 17.89
N GLY A 363 11.94 -8.98 18.34
CA GLY A 363 11.60 -7.65 17.84
C GLY A 363 10.97 -7.60 16.44
N SER A 364 10.61 -8.74 15.83
CA SER A 364 9.93 -8.77 14.53
C SER A 364 8.41 -8.58 14.68
N PRO A 365 7.83 -7.50 14.10
CA PRO A 365 6.38 -7.31 14.08
C PRO A 365 5.64 -8.44 13.36
N PHE A 366 6.24 -8.98 12.29
CA PHE A 366 5.65 -10.10 11.53
C PHE A 366 5.47 -11.34 12.42
N VAL A 367 6.46 -11.65 13.27
CA VAL A 367 6.37 -12.75 14.22
C VAL A 367 5.35 -12.43 15.31
N ALA A 368 5.33 -11.20 15.81
CA ALA A 368 4.38 -10.79 16.85
C ALA A 368 2.92 -10.96 16.40
N HIS A 369 2.57 -10.50 15.19
CA HIS A 369 1.24 -10.73 14.61
C HIS A 369 0.93 -12.23 14.43
N HIS A 370 1.93 -13.02 14.00
CA HIS A 370 1.76 -14.47 13.84
C HIS A 370 1.51 -15.18 15.17
N VAL A 371 2.27 -14.83 16.20
CA VAL A 371 2.12 -15.33 17.58
C VAL A 371 0.75 -14.94 18.13
N GLY A 372 0.37 -13.67 18.03
CA GLY A 372 -0.93 -13.17 18.50
C GLY A 372 -2.10 -13.89 17.84
N LYS A 373 -2.07 -14.05 16.51
CA LYS A 373 -3.08 -14.81 15.77
C LYS A 373 -3.10 -16.29 16.18
N THR A 374 -1.94 -16.91 16.35
CA THR A 374 -1.84 -18.33 16.73
C THR A 374 -2.42 -18.59 18.12
N LEU A 375 -2.16 -17.68 19.07
CA LEU A 375 -2.69 -17.76 20.43
C LEU A 375 -4.20 -17.51 20.47
N ALA A 376 -4.69 -16.50 19.73
CA ALA A 376 -6.11 -16.17 19.68
C ALA A 376 -6.96 -17.30 19.07
N ASN A 377 -6.42 -18.04 18.10
CA ASN A 377 -7.11 -19.17 17.47
C ASN A 377 -6.90 -20.50 18.21
N PHE A 378 -6.13 -20.54 19.30
CA PHE A 378 -5.88 -21.77 20.02
C PHE A 378 -7.11 -22.21 20.82
N SER A 379 -7.75 -23.30 20.38
CA SER A 379 -8.94 -23.88 21.02
C SER A 379 -8.65 -24.73 22.27
N GLY A 380 -7.36 -24.88 22.63
CA GLY A 380 -6.96 -25.61 23.83
C GLY A 380 -6.99 -24.75 25.09
N ASP A 381 -6.41 -25.26 26.16
CA ASP A 381 -6.31 -24.54 27.43
C ASP A 381 -5.45 -23.28 27.27
N ALA A 382 -6.11 -22.12 27.24
CA ALA A 382 -5.46 -20.82 27.13
C ALA A 382 -4.42 -20.58 28.24
N SER A 383 -4.48 -21.26 29.39
CA SER A 383 -3.49 -21.11 30.46
C SER A 383 -2.14 -21.79 30.17
N LYS A 384 -2.07 -22.67 29.15
CA LYS A 384 -0.85 -23.38 28.78
C LYS A 384 0.00 -22.57 27.80
N VAL A 385 1.30 -22.51 28.09
CA VAL A 385 2.28 -21.96 27.15
C VAL A 385 2.39 -22.91 25.96
N LEU A 386 2.17 -22.40 24.76
CA LEU A 386 2.38 -23.19 23.55
C LEU A 386 3.87 -23.42 23.34
N SER A 387 4.24 -24.64 22.96
CA SER A 387 5.62 -24.94 22.61
C SER A 387 6.07 -24.07 21.43
N GLU A 388 7.33 -23.64 21.42
CA GLU A 388 7.89 -22.91 20.29
C GLU A 388 7.70 -23.67 18.97
N ASP A 389 7.89 -24.99 18.97
CA ASP A 389 7.72 -25.83 17.77
C ASP A 389 6.32 -25.72 17.17
N TYR A 390 5.28 -25.76 18.01
CA TYR A 390 3.91 -25.55 17.57
C TYR A 390 3.71 -24.18 16.91
N ILE A 391 4.22 -23.11 17.52
CA ILE A 391 4.11 -21.74 16.97
C ILE A 391 4.84 -21.63 15.64
N TYR A 392 6.05 -22.19 15.54
CA TYR A 392 6.85 -22.10 14.32
C TYR A 392 6.29 -22.95 13.18
N GLN A 393 5.73 -24.12 13.46
CA GLN A 393 5.04 -24.94 12.45
C GLN A 393 3.87 -24.19 11.81
N ARG A 394 3.16 -23.35 12.58
CA ARG A 394 2.03 -22.56 12.09
C ARG A 394 2.43 -21.53 11.03
N PHE A 395 3.71 -21.17 10.87
CA PHE A 395 4.13 -20.28 9.77
C PHE A 395 3.94 -20.92 8.40
N TYR A 396 4.25 -22.21 8.28
CA TYR A 396 4.28 -22.91 6.98
C TYR A 396 3.25 -24.03 6.89
N ILE A 397 2.36 -24.15 7.88
CA ILE A 397 1.21 -25.06 7.89
C ILE A 397 0.00 -24.31 8.46
N ASP A 398 -0.97 -24.00 7.60
CA ASP A 398 -2.28 -23.53 8.05
C ASP A 398 -3.21 -24.72 8.29
N PHE A 399 -3.17 -25.34 9.48
CA PHE A 399 -3.99 -26.52 9.80
C PHE A 399 -5.52 -26.26 9.71
N GLU A 400 -5.97 -25.01 9.64
CA GLU A 400 -7.40 -24.70 9.47
C GLU A 400 -7.82 -24.71 8.00
N LYS A 401 -6.90 -24.42 7.07
CA LYS A 401 -7.19 -24.29 5.63
C LYS A 401 -6.60 -25.42 4.80
N GLU A 402 -5.47 -25.96 5.23
CA GLU A 402 -4.71 -26.97 4.50
C GLU A 402 -4.93 -28.34 5.14
N LYS A 403 -5.53 -29.26 4.37
CA LYS A 403 -5.62 -30.68 4.73
C LYS A 403 -4.42 -31.43 4.16
N LEU A 404 -3.24 -31.14 4.67
CA LEU A 404 -2.03 -31.87 4.30
C LEU A 404 -1.97 -33.19 5.08
N SER A 405 -1.55 -34.25 4.39
CA SER A 405 -1.10 -35.49 5.00
C SER A 405 0.20 -35.29 5.79
N ASP A 406 0.45 -36.16 6.76
CA ASP A 406 1.71 -36.16 7.52
C ASP A 406 2.95 -36.25 6.62
N SER A 407 2.85 -36.97 5.49
CA SER A 407 3.91 -37.06 4.49
C SER A 407 4.18 -35.73 3.79
N GLU A 408 3.14 -34.99 3.41
CA GLU A 408 3.28 -33.68 2.75
C GLU A 408 3.85 -32.64 3.71
N VAL A 409 3.42 -32.67 4.98
CA VAL A 409 3.98 -31.83 6.04
C VAL A 409 5.47 -32.09 6.21
N LYS A 410 5.88 -33.36 6.33
CA LYS A 410 7.29 -33.74 6.48
C LYS A 410 8.13 -33.35 5.27
N LEU A 411 7.59 -33.51 4.05
CA LEU A 411 8.27 -33.10 2.82
C LEU A 411 8.49 -31.59 2.78
N ARG A 412 7.44 -30.80 3.07
CA ARG A 412 7.54 -29.33 3.14
C ARG A 412 8.56 -28.87 4.19
N GLN A 413 8.54 -29.49 5.38
CA GLN A 413 9.53 -29.22 6.42
C GLN A 413 10.96 -29.53 5.96
N ARG A 414 11.15 -30.67 5.28
CA ARG A 414 12.47 -31.04 4.75
C ARG A 414 12.96 -30.03 3.73
N VAL A 415 12.12 -29.65 2.77
CA VAL A 415 12.44 -28.63 1.76
C VAL A 415 12.83 -27.31 2.43
N LEU A 416 12.02 -26.82 3.38
CA LEU A 416 12.30 -25.58 4.10
C LEU A 416 13.63 -25.60 4.86
N ARG A 417 13.95 -26.71 5.53
CA ARG A 417 15.22 -26.87 6.25
C ARG A 417 16.43 -26.86 5.31
N HIS A 418 16.33 -27.46 4.12
CA HIS A 418 17.42 -27.44 3.13
C HIS A 418 17.59 -26.05 2.51
N ILE A 419 16.48 -25.34 2.23
CA ILE A 419 16.53 -23.94 1.80
C ILE A 419 17.19 -23.07 2.89
N ALA A 420 16.91 -23.34 4.16
CA ALA A 420 17.44 -22.58 5.30
C ALA A 420 18.96 -22.66 5.49
N LEU A 421 19.66 -23.53 4.75
CA LEU A 421 21.12 -23.57 4.71
C LEU A 421 21.73 -22.34 4.02
N PHE A 422 20.94 -21.64 3.21
CA PHE A 422 21.40 -20.53 2.39
C PHE A 422 20.72 -19.24 2.82
N LYS A 423 21.49 -18.17 2.99
CA LYS A 423 20.94 -16.84 3.35
C LYS A 423 19.81 -16.42 2.40
N GLN A 424 19.98 -16.76 1.12
CA GLN A 424 19.00 -16.65 0.04
C GLN A 424 19.43 -17.56 -1.12
N PHE A 425 18.57 -17.72 -2.14
CA PHE A 425 18.88 -18.53 -3.31
C PHE A 425 18.11 -18.05 -4.55
N GLY A 426 18.71 -18.20 -5.72
CA GLY A 426 18.07 -17.96 -7.01
C GLY A 426 17.02 -19.02 -7.36
N PHE A 427 15.85 -18.59 -7.82
CA PHE A 427 14.73 -19.48 -8.13
C PHE A 427 14.10 -19.22 -9.51
N GLU A 428 14.11 -17.97 -9.98
CA GLU A 428 13.54 -17.59 -11.28
C GLU A 428 14.59 -16.93 -12.18
N GLY A 429 14.33 -16.92 -13.49
CA GLY A 429 15.22 -16.31 -14.49
C GLY A 429 16.61 -16.94 -14.53
N ASP A 430 17.61 -16.10 -14.78
CA ASP A 430 19.01 -16.52 -14.99
C ASP A 430 19.68 -17.12 -13.74
N VAL A 431 19.08 -16.93 -12.56
CA VAL A 431 19.58 -17.46 -11.28
C VAL A 431 18.88 -18.74 -10.81
N SER A 432 17.94 -19.27 -11.60
CA SER A 432 17.13 -20.46 -11.25
C SER A 432 17.95 -21.74 -11.01
N GLY A 433 19.17 -21.82 -11.53
CA GLY A 433 20.07 -22.96 -11.32
C GLY A 433 20.40 -23.24 -9.85
N GLU A 434 20.34 -22.22 -8.97
CA GLU A 434 20.53 -22.41 -7.54
C GLU A 434 19.41 -23.24 -6.91
N GLY A 435 18.15 -22.94 -7.23
CA GLY A 435 16.98 -23.72 -6.77
C GLY A 435 17.00 -25.17 -7.24
N VAL A 436 17.49 -25.43 -8.46
CA VAL A 436 17.68 -26.80 -8.98
C VAL A 436 18.70 -27.57 -8.13
N ALA A 437 19.83 -26.94 -7.80
CA ALA A 437 20.85 -27.57 -6.95
C ALA A 437 20.32 -27.90 -5.55
N ILE A 438 19.50 -27.01 -4.95
CA ILE A 438 18.85 -27.30 -3.66
C ILE A 438 17.90 -28.50 -3.78
N ALA A 439 17.11 -28.58 -4.86
CA ALA A 439 16.21 -29.71 -5.09
C ALA A 439 16.97 -31.04 -5.17
N GLU A 440 18.15 -31.06 -5.80
CA GLU A 440 19.02 -32.24 -5.83
C GLU A 440 19.50 -32.63 -4.44
N LYS A 441 19.93 -31.67 -3.60
CA LYS A 441 20.32 -31.95 -2.21
C LYS A 441 19.17 -32.48 -1.35
N VAL A 442 17.94 -32.02 -1.57
CA VAL A 442 16.76 -32.60 -0.91
C VAL A 442 16.53 -34.05 -1.37
N LYS A 443 16.72 -34.32 -2.66
CA LYS A 443 16.54 -35.65 -3.26
C LYS A 443 17.59 -36.67 -2.77
N GLU A 444 18.82 -36.24 -2.50
CA GLU A 444 19.86 -37.09 -1.88
C GLU A 444 19.40 -37.65 -0.52
N VAL A 445 18.67 -36.85 0.25
CA VAL A 445 18.13 -37.24 1.57
C VAL A 445 16.80 -37.98 1.46
N ASP A 446 15.96 -37.63 0.48
CA ASP A 446 14.71 -38.33 0.17
C ASP A 446 14.54 -38.52 -1.33
N GLY A 447 14.91 -39.72 -1.80
CA GLY A 447 14.86 -40.09 -3.21
C GLY A 447 13.47 -40.08 -3.84
N SER A 448 12.39 -39.97 -3.04
CA SER A 448 11.03 -39.79 -3.57
C SER A 448 10.73 -38.35 -3.98
N THR A 449 11.58 -37.37 -3.59
CA THR A 449 11.41 -35.97 -3.95
C THR A 449 11.67 -35.74 -5.43
N THR A 450 10.65 -35.27 -6.15
CA THR A 450 10.78 -34.85 -7.54
C THR A 450 11.05 -33.34 -7.67
N PRO A 451 11.71 -32.87 -8.75
CA PRO A 451 11.87 -31.44 -9.00
C PRO A 451 10.54 -30.67 -9.05
N MET A 452 9.48 -31.30 -9.57
CA MET A 452 8.14 -30.72 -9.64
C MET A 452 7.55 -30.48 -8.25
N MET A 453 7.64 -31.47 -7.36
CA MET A 453 7.18 -31.34 -5.97
C MET A 453 7.95 -30.23 -5.23
N PHE A 454 9.26 -30.12 -5.44
CA PHE A 454 10.06 -29.03 -4.87
C PHE A 454 9.55 -27.67 -5.37
N GLN A 455 9.32 -27.53 -6.68
CA GLN A 455 8.84 -26.29 -7.28
C GLN A 455 7.44 -25.89 -6.79
N GLU A 456 6.53 -26.85 -6.64
CA GLU A 456 5.18 -26.63 -6.08
C GLU A 456 5.28 -26.12 -4.64
N ILE A 457 6.09 -26.78 -3.81
CA ILE A 457 6.30 -26.38 -2.41
C ILE A 457 6.88 -24.96 -2.34
N VAL A 458 7.92 -24.64 -3.12
CA VAL A 458 8.51 -23.28 -3.12
C VAL A 458 7.48 -22.24 -3.60
N THR A 459 6.68 -22.56 -4.60
CA THR A 459 5.63 -21.68 -5.11
C THR A 459 4.56 -21.39 -4.05
N ASP A 460 4.14 -22.40 -3.31
CA ASP A 460 3.16 -22.23 -2.23
C ASP A 460 3.73 -21.48 -1.03
N LEU A 461 5.01 -21.70 -0.70
CA LEU A 461 5.73 -20.93 0.30
C LEU A 461 5.91 -19.46 -0.11
N LYS A 462 6.07 -19.17 -1.41
CA LYS A 462 6.09 -17.79 -1.96
C LYS A 462 4.71 -17.13 -1.84
N LYS A 463 3.62 -17.85 -2.18
CA LYS A 463 2.24 -17.35 -2.02
C LYS A 463 1.88 -17.05 -0.56
N SER A 464 2.31 -17.89 0.37
CA SER A 464 2.13 -17.71 1.82
C SER A 464 3.08 -16.67 2.44
N LYS A 465 3.97 -16.07 1.64
CA LYS A 465 4.94 -15.03 2.04
C LYS A 465 6.00 -15.52 3.03
N ILE A 466 6.19 -16.83 3.14
CA ILE A 466 7.29 -17.46 3.89
C ILE A 466 8.60 -17.35 3.10
N LEU A 467 8.52 -17.53 1.79
CA LEU A 467 9.58 -17.13 0.87
C LEU A 467 9.22 -15.79 0.25
N LYS A 468 10.19 -14.87 0.21
CA LYS A 468 10.02 -13.55 -0.39
C LYS A 468 11.16 -13.23 -1.35
N GLY A 469 10.85 -12.41 -2.34
CA GLY A 469 11.76 -12.01 -3.41
C GLY A 469 11.17 -12.31 -4.78
N GLU A 470 11.80 -11.73 -5.80
CA GLU A 470 11.40 -11.93 -7.19
C GLU A 470 12.21 -13.08 -7.80
N PHE A 471 13.46 -12.79 -8.21
CA PHE A 471 14.38 -13.77 -8.78
C PHE A 471 15.14 -14.58 -7.73
N THR A 472 15.54 -13.90 -6.65
CA THR A 472 16.25 -14.48 -5.51
C THR A 472 15.32 -14.50 -4.31
N LEU A 473 15.11 -15.68 -3.72
CA LEU A 473 14.21 -15.90 -2.60
C LEU A 473 14.96 -16.06 -1.28
N HIS A 474 14.33 -15.61 -0.19
CA HIS A 474 14.82 -15.78 1.17
C HIS A 474 13.66 -16.11 2.12
N ILE A 475 13.98 -16.80 3.23
CA ILE A 475 13.00 -17.09 4.28
C ILE A 475 12.68 -15.83 5.09
N THR A 476 11.39 -15.59 5.29
CA THR A 476 10.85 -14.55 6.18
C THR A 476 9.98 -15.21 7.25
N PRO A 477 10.12 -14.83 8.54
CA PRO A 477 11.05 -13.84 9.11
C PRO A 477 12.44 -14.41 9.42
N LYS A 478 13.43 -13.54 9.74
CA LYS A 478 14.82 -13.94 10.12
C LYS A 478 14.85 -15.03 11.19
N VAL A 479 14.01 -14.93 12.22
CA VAL A 479 13.97 -15.92 13.30
C VAL A 479 13.51 -17.31 12.85
N LEU A 480 12.58 -17.40 11.90
CA LEU A 480 12.15 -18.68 11.34
C LEU A 480 13.29 -19.29 10.52
N HIS A 481 14.01 -18.47 9.75
CA HIS A 481 15.18 -18.90 8.99
C HIS A 481 16.24 -19.54 9.91
N ILE A 482 16.61 -18.84 10.99
CA ILE A 482 17.64 -19.32 11.93
C ILE A 482 17.17 -20.59 12.65
N LYS A 483 15.89 -20.68 13.03
CA LYS A 483 15.34 -21.90 13.61
C LYS A 483 15.45 -23.09 12.65
N LEU A 484 14.98 -22.93 11.41
CA LEU A 484 15.02 -24.00 10.40
C LEU A 484 16.46 -24.43 10.07
N TRP A 485 17.40 -23.47 10.06
CA TRP A 485 18.82 -23.74 9.91
C TRP A 485 19.37 -24.60 11.05
N LYS A 486 19.07 -24.25 12.31
CA LYS A 486 19.44 -25.05 13.49
C LYS A 486 18.86 -26.46 13.43
N GLU A 487 17.57 -26.58 13.13
CA GLU A 487 16.90 -27.88 12.99
C GLU A 487 17.53 -28.75 11.90
N TRP A 488 18.01 -28.15 10.81
CA TRP A 488 18.71 -28.92 9.77
C TRP A 488 19.99 -29.54 10.33
N TRP A 489 20.81 -28.78 11.05
CA TRP A 489 22.04 -29.28 11.67
C TRP A 489 21.77 -30.36 12.72
N ASP A 490 20.72 -30.19 13.52
CA ASP A 490 20.33 -31.19 14.53
C ASP A 490 19.94 -32.54 13.90
N VAL A 491 19.29 -32.50 12.72
CA VAL A 491 18.81 -33.71 12.03
C VAL A 491 19.87 -34.33 11.13
N TYR A 492 20.62 -33.53 10.37
CA TYR A 492 21.49 -33.99 9.28
C TYR A 492 22.98 -33.73 9.51
N GLY A 493 23.32 -32.80 10.41
CA GLY A 493 24.68 -32.27 10.55
C GLY A 493 25.72 -33.30 10.98
N ARG A 494 25.35 -34.30 11.80
CA ARG A 494 26.29 -35.31 12.32
C ARG A 494 26.89 -36.22 11.26
N SER A 495 26.18 -36.44 10.17
CA SER A 495 26.59 -37.33 9.07
C SER A 495 26.95 -36.57 7.79
N LEU A 496 27.04 -35.24 7.86
CA LEU A 496 27.32 -34.42 6.69
C LEU A 496 28.80 -34.48 6.31
N ASP A 497 29.09 -34.93 5.09
CA ASP A 497 30.34 -34.59 4.42
C ASP A 497 30.24 -33.16 3.87
N LEU A 498 30.78 -32.19 4.62
CA LEU A 498 30.70 -30.78 4.25
C LEU A 498 31.45 -30.47 2.94
N ALA A 499 32.58 -31.14 2.70
CA ALA A 499 33.39 -30.90 1.51
C ALA A 499 32.65 -31.36 0.26
N GLY A 500 32.10 -32.59 0.29
CA GLY A 500 31.24 -33.11 -0.77
C GLY A 500 29.98 -32.28 -0.97
N PHE A 501 29.33 -31.86 0.13
CA PHE A 501 28.11 -31.05 0.05
C PHE A 501 28.32 -29.74 -0.70
N ILE A 502 29.43 -29.02 -0.42
CA ILE A 502 29.71 -27.71 -1.01
C ILE A 502 30.22 -27.82 -2.45
N GLN A 503 30.94 -28.90 -2.78
CA GLN A 503 31.57 -29.08 -4.10
C GLN A 503 30.56 -29.04 -5.27
N ASP A 504 29.36 -29.54 -5.05
CA ASP A 504 28.32 -29.64 -6.08
C ASP A 504 27.45 -28.36 -6.19
N LEU A 505 27.67 -27.37 -5.33
CA LEU A 505 26.87 -26.16 -5.32
C LEU A 505 27.36 -25.16 -6.38
N PRO A 506 26.45 -24.46 -7.07
CA PRO A 506 26.80 -23.31 -7.88
C PRO A 506 27.60 -22.28 -7.05
N PRO A 507 28.62 -21.61 -7.62
CA PRO A 507 29.53 -20.74 -6.87
C PRO A 507 28.80 -19.70 -6.00
N LYS A 508 27.73 -19.10 -6.55
CA LYS A 508 26.96 -18.09 -5.83
C LYS A 508 26.10 -18.67 -4.70
N LEU A 509 25.59 -19.89 -4.87
CA LEU A 509 24.88 -20.60 -3.81
C LEU A 509 25.82 -20.98 -2.66
N SER A 510 27.07 -21.36 -2.97
CA SER A 510 28.13 -21.55 -1.97
C SER A 510 28.40 -20.28 -1.19
N ASP A 511 28.45 -19.11 -1.83
CA ASP A 511 28.55 -17.83 -1.12
C ASP A 511 27.38 -17.62 -0.16
N TRP A 512 26.14 -17.95 -0.57
CA TRP A 512 24.96 -17.82 0.29
C TRP A 512 24.99 -18.78 1.48
N PHE A 513 25.56 -19.96 1.32
CA PHE A 513 25.82 -20.91 2.41
C PHE A 513 26.76 -20.29 3.45
N TYR A 514 27.91 -19.77 3.03
CA TYR A 514 28.86 -19.13 3.94
C TYR A 514 28.29 -17.87 4.60
N GLN A 515 27.52 -17.07 3.86
CA GLN A 515 26.83 -15.92 4.42
C GLN A 515 25.77 -16.31 5.45
N MET A 516 25.14 -17.48 5.32
CA MET A 516 24.16 -17.96 6.30
C MET A 516 24.79 -18.16 7.68
N ILE A 517 26.04 -18.62 7.74
CA ILE A 517 26.78 -18.77 9.00
C ILE A 517 26.91 -17.41 9.71
N LYS A 518 27.31 -16.36 8.97
CA LYS A 518 27.40 -14.99 9.51
C LYS A 518 26.02 -14.47 9.92
N TYR A 519 25.02 -14.66 9.06
CA TYR A 519 23.65 -14.23 9.27
C TYR A 519 23.01 -14.85 10.52
N ALA A 520 23.31 -16.13 10.78
CA ALA A 520 22.92 -16.83 11.99
C ALA A 520 23.64 -16.23 13.21
N ALA A 521 24.97 -16.08 13.15
CA ALA A 521 25.79 -15.58 14.26
C ALA A 521 25.40 -14.17 14.76
N GLU A 522 24.82 -13.32 13.91
CA GLU A 522 24.28 -12.01 14.28
C GLU A 522 23.06 -12.07 15.23
N SER A 523 22.42 -13.24 15.37
CA SER A 523 21.32 -13.44 16.32
C SER A 523 21.85 -13.88 17.68
N ARG A 524 21.40 -13.22 18.76
CA ARG A 524 21.68 -13.64 20.16
C ARG A 524 21.37 -15.12 20.43
N LYS A 525 20.47 -15.76 19.65
CA LYS A 525 20.11 -17.18 19.78
C LYS A 525 21.05 -18.15 19.05
N ALA A 526 21.98 -17.68 18.22
CA ALA A 526 22.95 -18.54 17.52
C ALA A 526 24.27 -18.70 18.28
N SER A 527 24.49 -17.92 19.34
CA SER A 527 25.71 -17.94 20.16
C SER A 527 25.95 -19.25 20.93
N GLU A 528 24.97 -20.16 20.94
CA GLU A 528 25.05 -21.45 21.63
C GLU A 528 25.64 -22.59 20.78
N ILE A 529 25.99 -22.34 19.50
CA ILE A 529 26.44 -23.38 18.55
C ILE A 529 27.81 -23.04 17.91
N ALA A 530 28.46 -21.95 18.30
CA ALA A 530 29.81 -21.63 17.85
C ALA A 530 30.88 -22.35 18.70
#